data_AF-A0A7S0BCV6-F1
#
_entry.id   AF-A0A7S0BCV6-F1
#
_cell.length_a   1.000
_cell.length_b   1.000
_cell.length_c   1.000
_cell.angle_alpha   90.00
_cell.angle_beta   90.00
_cell.angle_gamma   90.00
#
_symmetry.space_group_name_H-M   'P 1'
#
loop_
_entity.id
_entity.type
_entity.pdbx_description
1 polymer ?
#
loop_
_entity_poly.entity_id
_entity_poly.type
_entity_poly.pdbx_seq_one_letter_code
_entity_poly.pdbx_strand_id
1 'polypeptide(L)'
;EKLLALGFFICLDEFFTQFTTLPQRCLGSLWQKKPSGHRTDVDRRVQVALDWVHLSMLILTALSLYVYNISWVYHNIRGQNVIKLYVIYNIVEIFDGLCSSFGIDVFDMLGSGVAGTVKFLSEEDTIPRGDRWMVVAVSLVARTALDYFISWCYSFIHGSLLLAWAVTLNVSINSAAGNTIIVLLVSNNFIELKAVALKPFKLQNLFQIAMRDAVERIQMLLFVVAIVAYTRGDFRVGMTWFTIFIFEIVVDWIKHSSTAKFNGMKYVAYNSFSLVISRDLVASKKHLSTTSIGGSNISKRLGFVTLPMGAFVVRMLGSFIWSLPYTHILLLIALMFLMK
;
A
#
# COMPACT_ATOMS: atom_id res chain seq x y z
N GLU A 1 21.16 3.05 -4.82
CA GLU A 1 20.75 3.92 -3.68
C GLU A 1 19.92 5.12 -4.02
N LYS A 2 20.41 6.14 -4.75
CA LYS A 2 19.59 7.34 -5.02
C LYS A 2 18.20 7.03 -5.58
N LEU A 3 18.13 6.06 -6.51
CA LEU A 3 16.87 5.57 -7.08
C LEU A 3 15.96 4.90 -6.04
N LEU A 4 16.49 3.97 -5.25
CA LEU A 4 15.74 3.24 -4.22
C LEU A 4 15.25 4.17 -3.12
N ALA A 5 16.09 5.13 -2.70
CA ALA A 5 15.71 6.15 -1.73
C ALA A 5 14.59 7.05 -2.27
N LEU A 6 14.65 7.45 -3.55
CA LEU A 6 13.58 8.21 -4.20
C LEU A 6 12.25 7.42 -4.20
N GLY A 7 12.29 6.15 -4.62
CA GLY A 7 11.11 5.28 -4.60
C GLY A 7 10.54 5.09 -3.20
N PHE A 8 11.41 4.87 -2.21
CA PHE A 8 11.06 4.78 -0.79
C PHE A 8 10.31 6.02 -0.32
N PHE A 9 10.85 7.22 -0.53
CA PHE A 9 10.19 8.45 -0.09
C PHE A 9 8.87 8.74 -0.81
N ILE A 10 8.75 8.35 -2.09
CA ILE A 10 7.48 8.48 -2.83
C ILE A 10 6.41 7.57 -2.25
N CYS A 11 6.73 6.29 -2.02
CA CYS A 11 5.79 5.36 -1.38
C CYS A 11 5.40 5.82 0.03
N LEU A 12 6.36 6.38 0.78
CA LEU A 12 6.10 6.94 2.11
C LEU A 12 5.15 8.15 2.06
N ASP A 13 5.36 9.08 1.12
CA ASP A 13 4.47 10.23 0.90
C ASP A 13 3.06 9.78 0.50
N GLU A 14 2.95 8.80 -0.38
CA GLU A 14 1.66 8.25 -0.80
C GLU A 14 0.92 7.57 0.36
N PHE A 15 1.64 6.79 1.18
CA PHE A 15 1.10 6.17 2.37
C PHE A 15 0.56 7.22 3.37
N PHE A 16 1.35 8.24 3.68
CA PHE A 16 0.90 9.30 4.59
C PHE A 16 -0.24 10.15 4.02
N THR A 17 -0.32 10.28 2.69
CA THR A 17 -1.40 10.99 2.01
C THR A 17 -2.77 10.36 2.28
N GLN A 18 -2.84 9.03 2.46
CA GLN A 18 -4.07 8.34 2.85
C GLN A 18 -4.61 8.74 4.22
N PHE A 19 -3.72 9.10 5.16
CA PHE A 19 -4.11 9.45 6.53
C PHE A 19 -4.26 10.94 6.75
N THR A 20 -3.52 11.76 6.00
CA THR A 20 -3.52 13.22 6.15
C THR A 20 -4.47 13.88 5.17
N THR A 21 -4.19 13.76 3.87
CA THR A 21 -4.86 14.49 2.81
C THR A 21 -6.24 13.95 2.47
N LEU A 22 -6.43 12.62 2.51
CA LEU A 22 -7.70 12.01 2.15
C LEU A 22 -8.83 12.42 3.13
N PRO A 23 -8.69 12.33 4.47
CA PRO A 23 -9.72 12.85 5.39
C PRO A 23 -9.92 14.36 5.25
N GLN A 24 -8.85 15.13 5.05
CA GLN A 24 -8.93 16.58 4.83
C GLN A 24 -9.75 16.93 3.60
N ARG A 25 -9.59 16.22 2.48
CA ARG A 25 -10.36 16.41 1.25
C ARG A 25 -11.84 16.06 1.44
N CYS A 26 -12.12 14.94 2.11
CA CYS A 26 -13.49 14.54 2.45
C CYS A 26 -14.17 15.60 3.33
N LEU A 27 -13.50 16.08 4.37
CA LEU A 27 -14.03 17.14 5.25
C LEU A 27 -14.20 18.47 4.49
N GLY A 28 -13.20 18.86 3.71
CA GLY A 28 -13.27 20.07 2.86
C GLY A 28 -14.45 20.05 1.89
N SER A 29 -14.84 18.88 1.38
CA SER A 29 -16.00 18.75 0.50
C SER A 29 -17.33 19.14 1.16
N LEU A 30 -17.44 19.06 2.50
CA LEU A 30 -18.63 19.43 3.25
C LEU A 30 -18.84 20.96 3.35
N TRP A 31 -17.77 21.74 3.21
CA TRP A 31 -17.79 23.20 3.41
C TRP A 31 -17.63 24.02 2.12
N GLN A 32 -17.54 23.38 0.96
CA GLN A 32 -17.28 24.08 -0.29
C GLN A 32 -18.53 24.73 -0.90
N LYS A 33 -18.43 26.00 -1.28
CA LYS A 33 -19.42 26.72 -2.09
C LYS A 33 -19.44 26.18 -3.53
N LYS A 34 -20.59 26.25 -4.21
CA LYS A 34 -20.75 25.80 -5.61
C LYS A 34 -19.78 26.56 -6.55
N PRO A 35 -19.03 25.85 -7.42
CA PRO A 35 -18.14 26.48 -8.38
C PRO A 35 -18.90 27.13 -9.53
N SER A 36 -18.26 28.11 -10.16
CA SER A 36 -18.78 28.82 -11.34
C SER A 36 -18.37 28.06 -12.62
N GLY A 37 -19.11 26.99 -12.96
CA GLY A 37 -18.95 26.26 -14.23
C GLY A 37 -19.37 24.78 -14.18
N HIS A 38 -20.12 24.33 -15.20
CA HIS A 38 -20.71 22.97 -15.24
C HIS A 38 -19.65 21.84 -15.34
N ARG A 39 -18.71 21.92 -16.30
CA ARG A 39 -17.66 20.89 -16.47
C ARG A 39 -16.76 20.73 -15.24
N THR A 40 -16.39 21.86 -14.64
CA THR A 40 -15.61 21.89 -13.40
C THR A 40 -16.40 21.35 -12.20
N ASP A 41 -17.74 21.43 -12.22
CA ASP A 41 -18.58 20.85 -11.16
C ASP A 41 -18.67 19.32 -11.28
N VAL A 42 -18.81 18.77 -12.49
CA VAL A 42 -18.85 17.31 -12.72
C VAL A 42 -17.54 16.64 -12.30
N ASP A 43 -16.40 17.14 -12.78
CA ASP A 43 -15.08 16.58 -12.43
C ASP A 43 -14.82 16.67 -10.91
N ARG A 44 -15.29 17.74 -10.26
CA ARG A 44 -15.23 17.90 -8.80
C ARG A 44 -16.11 16.87 -8.08
N ARG A 45 -17.35 16.64 -8.52
CA ARG A 45 -18.25 15.64 -7.92
C ARG A 45 -17.67 14.23 -8.02
N VAL A 46 -17.05 13.90 -9.16
CA VAL A 46 -16.35 12.62 -9.35
C VAL A 46 -15.22 12.48 -8.33
N GLN A 47 -14.40 13.51 -8.13
CA GLN A 47 -13.32 13.48 -7.15
C GLN A 47 -13.83 13.28 -5.72
N VAL A 48 -14.85 14.03 -5.33
CA VAL A 48 -15.46 13.90 -4.00
C VAL A 48 -15.98 12.49 -3.79
N ALA A 49 -16.69 11.91 -4.76
CA ALA A 49 -17.19 10.55 -4.67
C ALA A 49 -16.05 9.52 -4.55
N LEU A 50 -14.98 9.66 -5.33
CA LEU A 50 -13.81 8.78 -5.25
C LEU A 50 -13.12 8.87 -3.89
N ASP A 51 -12.95 10.08 -3.33
CA ASP A 51 -12.34 10.28 -2.02
C ASP A 51 -13.17 9.62 -0.91
N TRP A 52 -14.51 9.76 -0.96
CA TRP A 52 -15.42 9.11 -0.01
C TRP A 52 -15.41 7.58 -0.13
N VAL A 53 -15.41 7.04 -1.35
CA VAL A 53 -15.31 5.59 -1.59
C VAL A 53 -13.97 5.04 -1.11
N HIS A 54 -12.87 5.75 -1.35
CA HIS A 54 -11.54 5.35 -0.87
C HIS A 54 -11.50 5.37 0.67
N LEU A 55 -12.02 6.42 1.30
CA LEU A 55 -12.09 6.51 2.77
C LEU A 55 -12.98 5.41 3.36
N SER A 56 -14.16 5.16 2.78
CA SER A 56 -15.07 4.11 3.26
C SER A 56 -14.44 2.73 3.12
N MET A 57 -13.70 2.47 2.04
CA MET A 57 -12.96 1.24 1.85
C MET A 57 -11.86 1.06 2.89
N LEU A 58 -11.05 2.09 3.15
CA LEU A 58 -9.99 2.04 4.17
C LEU A 58 -10.58 1.72 5.55
N ILE A 59 -11.66 2.39 5.94
CA ILE A 59 -12.33 2.18 7.22
C ILE A 59 -12.93 0.76 7.28
N LEU A 60 -13.67 0.36 6.25
CA LEU A 60 -14.36 -0.94 6.22
C LEU A 60 -13.36 -2.11 6.24
N THR A 61 -12.24 -2.00 5.53
CA THR A 61 -11.15 -2.99 5.57
C THR A 61 -10.45 -2.99 6.93
N ALA A 62 -10.16 -1.82 7.52
CA ALA A 62 -9.55 -1.77 8.85
C ALA A 62 -10.45 -2.42 9.92
N LEU A 63 -11.77 -2.17 9.85
CA LEU A 63 -12.76 -2.78 10.73
C LEU A 63 -12.88 -4.29 10.52
N SER A 64 -12.90 -4.77 9.27
CA SER A 64 -13.01 -6.21 9.01
C SER A 64 -11.78 -6.99 9.51
N LEU A 65 -10.60 -6.39 9.55
CA LEU A 65 -9.40 -7.03 10.13
C LEU A 65 -9.48 -7.23 11.66
N TYR A 66 -10.47 -6.66 12.37
CA TYR A 66 -10.71 -6.96 13.79
C TYR A 66 -11.31 -8.35 14.02
N VAL A 67 -11.81 -9.03 12.98
CA VAL A 67 -12.23 -10.43 13.06
C VAL A 67 -11.07 -11.32 13.55
N TYR A 68 -9.82 -10.95 13.24
CA TYR A 68 -8.64 -11.70 13.68
C TYR A 68 -8.15 -11.25 15.07
N ASN A 69 -8.09 -12.20 16.00
CA ASN A 69 -7.39 -12.02 17.27
C ASN A 69 -5.88 -12.28 17.09
N ILE A 70 -5.08 -11.22 17.13
CA ILE A 70 -3.63 -11.28 16.90
C ILE A 70 -2.93 -12.24 17.86
N SER A 71 -3.31 -12.27 19.14
CA SER A 71 -2.72 -13.17 20.13
C SER A 71 -2.99 -14.64 19.78
N TRP A 72 -4.21 -14.96 19.33
CA TRP A 72 -4.55 -16.31 18.90
C TRP A 72 -3.73 -16.74 17.67
N VAL A 73 -3.63 -15.86 16.66
CA VAL A 73 -2.80 -16.10 15.47
C VAL A 73 -1.34 -16.30 15.86
N TYR A 74 -0.81 -15.46 16.75
CA TYR A 74 0.56 -15.54 17.26
C TYR A 74 0.83 -16.87 17.96
N HIS A 75 -0.03 -17.32 18.87
CA HIS A 75 0.16 -18.57 19.59
C HIS A 75 0.10 -19.80 18.68
N ASN A 76 -0.80 -19.79 17.69
CA ASN A 76 -0.90 -20.88 16.72
C ASN A 76 0.33 -21.01 15.83
N ILE A 77 0.88 -19.88 15.38
CA ILE A 77 2.09 -19.85 14.55
C ILE A 77 3.33 -20.20 15.39
N ARG A 78 3.40 -19.71 16.63
CA ARG A 78 4.51 -20.00 17.57
C ARG A 78 4.66 -21.49 17.88
N GLY A 79 3.56 -22.25 17.87
CA GLY A 79 3.58 -23.70 18.09
C GLY A 79 4.11 -24.52 16.91
N GLN A 80 4.44 -23.90 15.77
CA GLN A 80 4.88 -24.61 14.56
C GLN A 80 6.40 -24.82 14.53
N ASN A 81 6.83 -25.85 13.79
CA ASN A 81 8.25 -26.10 13.52
C ASN A 81 8.85 -25.02 12.60
N VAL A 82 10.14 -24.73 12.78
CA VAL A 82 10.91 -23.74 12.00
C VAL A 82 10.76 -23.94 10.48
N ILE A 83 10.83 -25.18 9.99
CA ILE A 83 10.69 -25.49 8.56
C ILE A 83 9.30 -25.08 8.04
N LYS A 84 8.24 -25.34 8.81
CA LYS A 84 6.88 -24.93 8.43
C LYS A 84 6.76 -23.41 8.39
N LEU A 85 7.39 -22.72 9.35
CA LEU A 85 7.38 -21.25 9.41
C LEU A 85 8.06 -20.63 8.18
N TYR A 86 9.18 -21.20 7.73
CA TYR A 86 9.85 -20.80 6.49
C TYR A 86 8.97 -20.96 5.25
N VAL A 87 8.28 -22.10 5.14
CA VAL A 87 7.34 -22.33 4.03
C VAL A 87 6.18 -21.33 4.06
N ILE A 88 5.62 -21.05 5.23
CA ILE A 88 4.55 -20.05 5.40
C ILE A 88 5.06 -18.67 4.96
N TYR A 89 6.26 -18.27 5.38
CA TYR A 89 6.85 -16.99 4.98
C TYR A 89 6.95 -16.86 3.46
N ASN A 90 7.54 -17.84 2.78
CA ASN A 90 7.71 -17.81 1.32
C ASN A 90 6.36 -17.80 0.58
N ILE A 91 5.38 -18.56 1.07
CA ILE A 91 4.04 -18.58 0.48
C ILE A 91 3.40 -17.20 0.61
N VAL A 92 3.48 -16.59 1.81
CA VAL A 92 2.89 -15.27 2.08
C VAL A 92 3.54 -14.19 1.22
N GLU A 93 4.85 -14.22 1.05
CA GLU A 93 5.60 -13.31 0.18
C GLU A 93 5.16 -13.42 -1.29
N ILE A 94 5.00 -14.63 -1.81
CA ILE A 94 4.50 -14.86 -3.18
C ILE A 94 3.07 -14.31 -3.33
N PHE A 95 2.20 -14.60 -2.36
CA PHE A 95 0.83 -14.11 -2.38
C PHE A 95 0.75 -12.59 -2.27
N ASP A 96 1.66 -11.93 -1.55
CA ASP A 96 1.72 -10.47 -1.49
C ASP A 96 2.04 -9.87 -2.86
N GLY A 97 3.02 -10.45 -3.58
CA GLY A 97 3.34 -10.03 -4.94
C GLY A 97 2.14 -10.18 -5.89
N LEU A 98 1.43 -11.32 -5.80
CA LEU A 98 0.21 -11.57 -6.60
C LEU A 98 -0.91 -10.60 -6.24
N CYS A 99 -1.19 -10.41 -4.96
CA CYS A 99 -2.20 -9.47 -4.48
C CYS A 99 -1.84 -8.04 -4.86
N SER A 100 -0.57 -7.64 -4.80
CA SER A 100 -0.12 -6.30 -5.17
C SER A 100 -0.34 -6.01 -6.66
N SER A 101 -0.01 -6.97 -7.53
CA SER A 101 -0.28 -6.83 -8.97
C SER A 101 -1.77 -6.77 -9.26
N PHE A 102 -2.56 -7.66 -8.65
CA PHE A 102 -4.01 -7.75 -8.89
C PHE A 102 -4.78 -6.55 -8.31
N GLY A 103 -4.33 -6.00 -7.18
CA GLY A 103 -5.02 -4.91 -6.49
C GLY A 103 -5.09 -3.61 -7.26
N ILE A 104 -4.04 -3.33 -8.03
CA ILE A 104 -3.98 -2.14 -8.89
C ILE A 104 -5.13 -2.18 -9.89
N ASP A 105 -5.34 -3.33 -10.54
CA ASP A 105 -6.41 -3.51 -11.52
C ASP A 105 -7.80 -3.44 -10.85
N VAL A 106 -7.96 -4.06 -9.69
CA VAL A 106 -9.23 -4.05 -8.92
C VAL A 106 -9.64 -2.63 -8.54
N PHE A 107 -8.72 -1.83 -8.01
CA PHE A 107 -9.04 -0.45 -7.64
C PHE A 107 -9.24 0.47 -8.84
N ASP A 108 -8.62 0.19 -9.98
CA ASP A 108 -8.85 0.92 -11.23
C ASP A 108 -10.21 0.62 -11.84
N MET A 109 -10.65 -0.64 -11.77
CA MET A 109 -12.02 -1.00 -12.12
C MET A 109 -13.04 -0.28 -11.24
N LEU A 110 -12.83 -0.26 -9.92
CA LEU A 110 -13.71 0.48 -9.01
C LEU A 110 -13.70 1.99 -9.28
N GLY A 111 -12.52 2.58 -9.48
CA GLY A 111 -12.38 4.02 -9.71
C GLY A 111 -13.04 4.45 -11.01
N SER A 112 -12.88 3.66 -12.08
CA SER A 112 -13.55 3.91 -13.37
C SER A 112 -15.07 3.70 -13.29
N GLY A 113 -15.54 2.69 -12.55
CA GLY A 113 -16.96 2.45 -12.29
C GLY A 113 -17.63 3.62 -11.56
N VAL A 114 -17.04 4.07 -10.44
CA VAL A 114 -17.54 5.23 -9.67
C VAL A 114 -17.55 6.49 -10.52
N ALA A 115 -16.48 6.76 -11.27
CA ALA A 115 -16.40 7.94 -12.13
C ALA A 115 -17.46 7.91 -13.25
N GLY A 116 -17.70 6.75 -13.87
CA GLY A 116 -18.73 6.58 -14.89
C GLY A 116 -20.14 6.81 -14.32
N THR A 117 -20.42 6.26 -13.15
CA THR A 117 -21.71 6.41 -12.45
C THR A 117 -22.00 7.87 -12.10
N VAL A 118 -21.02 8.56 -11.51
CA VAL A 118 -21.20 9.97 -11.11
C VAL A 118 -21.33 10.88 -12.32
N LYS A 119 -20.60 10.63 -13.42
CA LYS A 119 -20.74 11.42 -14.66
C LYS A 119 -22.13 11.25 -15.27
N PHE A 120 -22.61 10.02 -15.39
CA PHE A 120 -23.95 9.73 -15.91
C PHE A 120 -25.06 10.36 -15.07
N LEU A 121 -24.93 10.27 -13.73
CA LEU A 121 -25.88 10.91 -12.80
C LEU A 121 -25.76 12.43 -12.77
N SER A 122 -24.62 13.02 -13.16
CA SER A 122 -24.42 14.46 -13.14
C SER A 122 -24.76 15.15 -14.47
N GLU A 123 -24.85 14.39 -15.58
CA GLU A 123 -25.36 14.85 -16.89
C GLU A 123 -26.90 14.94 -16.95
N GLU A 124 -27.53 14.78 -15.79
CA GLU A 124 -28.97 14.84 -15.48
C GLU A 124 -29.72 16.02 -16.14
N ASP A 125 -29.05 17.13 -16.42
CA ASP A 125 -29.66 18.31 -17.04
C ASP A 125 -30.01 18.13 -18.53
N THR A 126 -29.61 17.03 -19.19
CA THR A 126 -29.71 16.89 -20.66
C THR A 126 -30.60 15.75 -21.17
N ILE A 127 -30.90 14.72 -20.36
CA ILE A 127 -31.62 13.51 -20.81
C ILE A 127 -33.01 13.46 -20.16
N PRO A 128 -34.12 13.34 -20.92
CA PRO A 128 -35.46 13.19 -20.34
C PRO A 128 -35.56 11.90 -19.52
N ARG A 129 -36.04 12.01 -18.26
CA ARG A 129 -36.27 10.89 -17.35
C ARG A 129 -37.44 10.02 -17.83
N GLY A 130 -37.15 9.09 -18.74
CA GLY A 130 -38.03 7.98 -19.09
C GLY A 130 -37.61 6.67 -18.42
N ASP A 131 -38.43 5.63 -18.55
CA ASP A 131 -38.16 4.30 -17.98
C ASP A 131 -36.79 3.73 -18.36
N ARG A 132 -36.34 4.03 -19.58
CA ARG A 132 -35.01 3.62 -20.07
C ARG A 132 -33.86 4.25 -19.29
N TRP A 133 -33.99 5.51 -18.86
CA TRP A 133 -32.97 6.17 -18.04
C TRP A 133 -32.87 5.52 -16.66
N MET A 134 -34.02 5.23 -16.04
CA MET A 134 -34.08 4.57 -14.72
C MET A 134 -33.41 3.19 -14.75
N VAL A 135 -33.69 2.38 -15.77
CA VAL A 135 -33.08 1.06 -15.91
C VAL A 135 -31.55 1.16 -16.05
N VAL A 136 -31.06 2.10 -16.87
CA VAL A 136 -29.61 2.32 -17.04
C VAL A 136 -28.97 2.81 -15.74
N ALA A 137 -29.57 3.79 -15.05
CA ALA A 137 -29.08 4.31 -13.78
C ALA A 137 -28.97 3.21 -12.72
N VAL A 138 -30.03 2.40 -12.56
CA VAL A 138 -30.05 1.28 -11.60
C VAL A 138 -28.99 0.23 -11.96
N SER A 139 -28.86 -0.12 -13.25
CA SER A 139 -27.85 -1.09 -13.68
C SER A 139 -26.42 -0.63 -13.40
N LEU A 140 -26.15 0.67 -13.55
CA LEU A 140 -24.84 1.28 -13.37
C LEU A 140 -24.47 1.39 -11.88
N VAL A 141 -25.44 1.76 -11.04
CA VAL A 141 -25.29 1.75 -9.58
C VAL A 141 -25.10 0.33 -9.07
N ALA A 142 -25.88 -0.64 -9.56
CA ALA A 142 -25.73 -2.04 -9.17
C ALA A 142 -24.35 -2.60 -9.53
N ARG A 143 -23.83 -2.28 -10.73
CA ARG A 143 -22.47 -2.63 -11.14
C ARG A 143 -21.42 -2.01 -10.21
N THR A 144 -21.53 -0.73 -9.92
CA THR A 144 -20.58 -0.04 -9.02
C THR A 144 -20.61 -0.63 -7.60
N ALA A 145 -21.78 -1.01 -7.10
CA ALA A 145 -21.92 -1.69 -5.80
C ALA A 145 -21.25 -3.07 -5.79
N LEU A 146 -21.37 -3.83 -6.90
CA LEU A 146 -20.69 -5.11 -7.07
C LEU A 146 -19.16 -4.91 -7.12
N ASP A 147 -18.68 -3.96 -7.93
CA ASP A 147 -17.25 -3.63 -8.01
C ASP A 147 -16.69 -3.21 -6.64
N TYR A 148 -17.49 -2.47 -5.85
CA TYR A 148 -17.13 -2.09 -4.48
C TYR A 148 -17.01 -3.32 -3.57
N PHE A 149 -17.96 -4.24 -3.63
CA PHE A 149 -17.94 -5.47 -2.84
C PHE A 149 -16.73 -6.37 -3.20
N ILE A 150 -16.44 -6.54 -4.49
CA ILE A 150 -15.24 -7.29 -4.94
C ILE A 150 -13.97 -6.62 -4.42
N SER A 151 -13.88 -5.30 -4.55
CA SER A 151 -12.72 -4.55 -4.09
C SER A 151 -12.52 -4.66 -2.58
N TRP A 152 -13.61 -4.66 -1.81
CA TRP A 152 -13.56 -4.86 -0.37
C TRP A 152 -13.08 -6.28 -0.01
N CYS A 153 -13.64 -7.32 -0.66
CA CYS A 153 -13.21 -8.70 -0.47
C CYS A 153 -11.71 -8.86 -0.78
N TYR A 154 -11.23 -8.30 -1.89
CA TYR A 154 -9.81 -8.26 -2.22
C TYR A 154 -8.99 -7.57 -1.12
N SER A 155 -9.41 -6.37 -0.70
CA SER A 155 -8.68 -5.58 0.31
C SER A 155 -8.63 -6.29 1.66
N PHE A 156 -9.70 -6.99 2.02
CA PHE A 156 -9.76 -7.82 3.23
C PHE A 156 -8.80 -9.01 3.14
N ILE A 157 -8.78 -9.73 2.02
CA ILE A 157 -7.85 -10.86 1.80
C ILE A 157 -6.41 -10.37 1.88
N HIS A 158 -6.07 -9.31 1.15
CA HIS A 158 -4.71 -8.77 1.14
C HIS A 158 -4.31 -8.23 2.53
N GLY A 159 -5.19 -7.48 3.21
CA GLY A 159 -4.94 -7.02 4.58
C GLY A 159 -4.75 -8.18 5.57
N SER A 160 -5.46 -9.29 5.40
CA SER A 160 -5.32 -10.49 6.23
C SER A 160 -3.98 -11.18 5.99
N LEU A 161 -3.53 -11.21 4.73
CA LEU A 161 -2.21 -11.72 4.35
C LEU A 161 -1.09 -10.88 4.98
N LEU A 162 -1.18 -9.54 4.90
CA LEU A 162 -0.23 -8.62 5.53
C LEU A 162 -0.19 -8.79 7.06
N LEU A 163 -1.35 -8.97 7.69
CA LEU A 163 -1.44 -9.25 9.13
C LEU A 163 -0.76 -10.59 9.48
N ALA A 164 -1.05 -11.65 8.74
CA ALA A 164 -0.42 -12.95 8.92
C ALA A 164 1.10 -12.88 8.73
N TRP A 165 1.56 -12.08 7.76
CA TRP A 165 2.97 -11.84 7.51
C TRP A 165 3.64 -11.16 8.71
N ALA A 166 3.10 -10.04 9.17
CA ALA A 166 3.65 -9.29 10.30
C ALA A 166 3.67 -10.13 11.59
N VAL A 167 2.63 -10.93 11.84
CA VAL A 167 2.60 -11.83 13.01
C VAL A 167 3.64 -12.94 12.87
N THR A 168 3.80 -13.52 11.67
CA THR A 168 4.84 -14.53 11.39
C THR A 168 6.24 -13.98 11.65
N LEU A 169 6.50 -12.76 11.21
CA LEU A 169 7.74 -12.04 11.48
C LEU A 169 7.93 -11.76 12.98
N ASN A 170 6.88 -11.36 13.69
CA ASN A 170 6.96 -11.15 15.14
C ASN A 170 7.19 -12.45 15.93
N VAL A 171 6.57 -13.57 15.53
CA VAL A 171 6.79 -14.89 16.14
C VAL A 171 8.23 -15.35 15.93
N SER A 172 8.76 -15.17 14.73
CA SER A 172 10.12 -15.61 14.41
C SER A 172 11.18 -14.83 15.21
N ILE A 173 11.00 -13.53 15.43
CA ILE A 173 11.89 -12.72 16.28
C ILE A 173 11.85 -13.19 17.75
N ASN A 174 10.66 -13.50 18.25
CA ASN A 174 10.47 -13.86 19.66
C ASN A 174 10.69 -15.35 19.96
N SER A 175 11.02 -16.17 18.96
CA SER A 175 11.31 -17.59 19.15
C SER A 175 12.67 -17.80 19.82
N ALA A 176 12.78 -18.81 20.71
CA ALA A 176 13.97 -19.06 21.52
C ALA A 176 15.24 -19.38 20.70
N ALA A 177 15.08 -19.69 19.41
CA ALA A 177 16.15 -19.84 18.45
C ALA A 177 16.42 -18.48 17.75
N GLY A 178 16.77 -17.44 18.51
CA GLY A 178 16.83 -16.04 18.04
C GLY A 178 17.73 -15.76 16.81
N ASN A 179 18.59 -16.69 16.42
CA ASN A 179 19.41 -16.59 15.20
C ASN A 179 18.73 -17.19 13.95
N THR A 180 17.64 -17.94 14.12
CA THR A 180 16.95 -18.64 13.04
C THR A 180 16.26 -17.67 12.09
N ILE A 181 15.68 -16.56 12.56
CA ILE A 181 15.07 -15.56 11.65
C ILE A 181 16.11 -14.91 10.74
N ILE A 182 17.28 -14.57 11.28
CA ILE A 182 18.38 -13.99 10.51
C ILE A 182 18.80 -14.99 9.45
N VAL A 183 19.01 -16.26 9.82
CA VAL A 183 19.36 -17.31 8.86
C VAL A 183 18.28 -17.51 7.80
N LEU A 184 16.98 -17.47 8.15
CA LEU A 184 15.88 -17.66 7.20
C LEU A 184 15.74 -16.48 6.23
N LEU A 185 15.75 -15.24 6.72
CA LEU A 185 15.64 -14.04 5.89
C LEU A 185 16.90 -13.86 5.02
N VAL A 186 18.09 -14.08 5.58
CA VAL A 186 19.36 -14.07 4.83
C VAL A 186 19.35 -15.15 3.73
N SER A 187 18.82 -16.33 4.02
CA SER A 187 18.73 -17.42 3.03
C SER A 187 17.76 -17.08 1.90
N ASN A 188 16.64 -16.43 2.21
CA ASN A 188 15.68 -16.02 1.19
C ASN A 188 16.28 -14.94 0.27
N ASN A 189 16.88 -13.91 0.88
CA ASN A 189 17.62 -12.86 0.19
C ASN A 189 18.76 -13.42 -0.68
N PHE A 190 19.40 -14.51 -0.26
CA PHE A 190 20.44 -15.18 -1.07
C PHE A 190 19.86 -15.96 -2.26
N ILE A 191 18.69 -16.58 -2.10
CA ILE A 191 17.97 -17.24 -3.20
C ILE A 191 17.55 -16.20 -4.25
N GLU A 192 17.00 -15.07 -3.80
CA GLU A 192 16.62 -13.96 -4.65
C GLU A 192 17.83 -13.34 -5.35
N LEU A 193 18.92 -13.10 -4.60
CA LEU A 193 20.19 -12.64 -5.14
C LEU A 193 20.69 -13.59 -6.24
N LYS A 194 20.67 -14.90 -6.02
CA LYS A 194 21.07 -15.88 -7.03
C LYS A 194 20.17 -15.83 -8.27
N ALA A 195 18.87 -15.68 -8.08
CA ALA A 195 17.90 -15.63 -9.16
C ALA A 195 18.05 -14.38 -10.05
N VAL A 196 18.51 -13.26 -9.48
CA VAL A 196 18.64 -11.95 -10.16
C VAL A 196 20.08 -11.60 -10.57
N ALA A 197 21.10 -12.11 -9.88
CA ALA A 197 22.49 -11.80 -10.21
C ALA A 197 23.00 -12.55 -11.45
N LEU A 198 22.44 -13.73 -11.73
CA LEU A 198 22.93 -14.65 -12.78
C LEU A 198 22.09 -14.67 -14.05
N LYS A 199 21.00 -13.90 -14.11
CA LYS A 199 20.12 -13.85 -15.28
C LYS A 199 20.38 -12.60 -16.13
N PRO A 200 20.31 -12.71 -17.47
CA PRO A 200 20.30 -11.54 -18.33
C PRO A 200 18.95 -10.82 -18.24
N PHE A 201 18.96 -9.50 -18.12
CA PHE A 201 17.76 -8.67 -18.00
C PHE A 201 17.68 -7.59 -19.08
N LYS A 202 16.46 -7.34 -19.56
CA LYS A 202 16.15 -6.11 -20.30
C LYS A 202 16.09 -4.94 -19.32
N LEU A 203 16.42 -3.74 -19.80
CA LEU A 203 16.44 -2.52 -19.00
C LEU A 203 15.10 -2.25 -18.28
N GLN A 204 13.97 -2.54 -18.93
CA GLN A 204 12.64 -2.38 -18.35
C GLN A 204 12.39 -3.33 -17.17
N ASN A 205 12.90 -4.57 -17.26
CA ASN A 205 12.74 -5.55 -16.19
C ASN A 205 13.55 -5.15 -14.96
N LEU A 206 14.76 -4.61 -15.17
CA LEU A 206 15.58 -4.08 -14.07
C LEU A 206 14.91 -2.90 -13.36
N PHE A 207 14.26 -2.02 -14.11
CA PHE A 207 13.50 -0.93 -13.52
C PHE A 207 12.42 -1.47 -12.58
N GLN A 208 11.64 -2.45 -13.03
CA GLN A 208 10.58 -3.07 -12.21
C GLN A 208 11.14 -3.75 -10.95
N ILE A 209 12.26 -4.46 -11.06
CA ILE A 209 12.95 -5.06 -9.90
C ILE A 209 13.34 -3.96 -8.90
N ALA A 210 13.99 -2.90 -9.34
CA ALA A 210 14.37 -1.80 -8.45
C ALA A 210 13.18 -1.09 -7.79
N MET A 211 12.03 -1.01 -8.48
CA MET A 211 10.81 -0.45 -7.88
C MET A 211 10.22 -1.38 -6.83
N ARG A 212 10.21 -2.69 -7.10
CA ARG A 212 9.76 -3.70 -6.14
C ARG A 212 10.62 -3.69 -4.87
N ASP A 213 11.95 -3.63 -5.01
CA ASP A 213 12.89 -3.51 -3.89
C ASP A 213 12.60 -2.25 -3.03
N ALA A 214 12.26 -1.13 -3.68
CA ALA A 214 11.90 0.10 -2.96
C ALA A 214 10.57 -0.03 -2.19
N VAL A 215 9.59 -0.75 -2.76
CA VAL A 215 8.31 -1.05 -2.09
C VAL A 215 8.51 -1.98 -0.90
N GLU A 216 9.32 -3.03 -1.05
CA GLU A 216 9.64 -4.00 0.00
C GLU A 216 10.29 -3.32 1.21
N ARG A 217 11.22 -2.38 0.98
CA ARG A 217 11.82 -1.57 2.06
C ARG A 217 10.79 -0.74 2.83
N ILE A 218 9.80 -0.16 2.15
CA ILE A 218 8.73 0.60 2.82
C ILE A 218 7.79 -0.33 3.57
N GLN A 219 7.43 -1.47 2.98
CA GLN A 219 6.59 -2.47 3.63
C GLN A 219 7.25 -3.04 4.89
N MET A 220 8.54 -3.34 4.84
CA MET A 220 9.31 -3.73 6.02
C MET A 220 9.32 -2.63 7.08
N LEU A 221 9.57 -1.37 6.71
CA LEU A 221 9.49 -0.26 7.67
C LEU A 221 8.12 -0.19 8.35
N LEU A 222 7.04 -0.31 7.59
CA LEU A 222 5.67 -0.26 8.12
C LEU A 222 5.37 -1.46 9.04
N PHE A 223 5.85 -2.67 8.69
CA PHE A 223 5.77 -3.83 9.57
C PHE A 223 6.52 -3.61 10.88
N VAL A 224 7.73 -3.07 10.82
CA VAL A 224 8.56 -2.79 12.01
C VAL A 224 7.85 -1.79 12.91
N VAL A 225 7.41 -0.65 12.36
CA VAL A 225 6.70 0.39 13.12
C VAL A 225 5.43 -0.17 13.76
N ALA A 226 4.64 -0.94 13.00
CA ALA A 226 3.42 -1.55 13.49
C ALA A 226 3.68 -2.59 14.60
N ILE A 227 4.70 -3.44 14.45
CA ILE A 227 5.06 -4.47 15.44
C ILE A 227 5.61 -3.83 16.71
N VAL A 228 6.53 -2.86 16.59
CA VAL A 228 7.10 -2.16 17.76
C VAL A 228 6.02 -1.41 18.52
N ALA A 229 5.08 -0.75 17.83
CA ALA A 229 3.94 -0.11 18.47
C ALA A 229 3.03 -1.14 19.17
N TYR A 230 2.78 -2.29 18.53
CA TYR A 230 1.97 -3.37 19.11
C TYR A 230 2.62 -4.01 20.35
N THR A 231 3.94 -4.17 20.36
CA THR A 231 4.72 -4.68 21.51
C THR A 231 4.99 -3.63 22.59
N ARG A 232 4.39 -2.43 22.47
CA ARG A 232 4.59 -1.28 23.38
C ARG A 232 6.04 -0.82 23.50
N GLY A 233 6.77 -0.87 22.39
CA GLY A 233 8.12 -0.32 22.31
C GLY A 233 9.22 -1.25 22.82
N ASP A 234 9.07 -2.58 22.67
CA ASP A 234 10.16 -3.50 23.01
C ASP A 234 11.40 -3.22 22.13
N PHE A 235 12.42 -2.63 22.75
CA PHE A 235 13.66 -2.23 22.08
C PHE A 235 14.41 -3.41 21.47
N ARG A 236 14.28 -4.61 22.04
CA ARG A 236 14.93 -5.82 21.49
C ARG A 236 14.38 -6.16 20.12
N VAL A 237 13.05 -6.12 19.98
CA VAL A 237 12.36 -6.35 18.72
C VAL A 237 12.77 -5.28 17.71
N GLY A 238 12.82 -4.01 18.13
CA GLY A 238 13.29 -2.90 17.29
C GLY A 238 14.73 -3.08 16.77
N MET A 239 15.66 -3.50 17.63
CA MET A 239 17.07 -3.69 17.26
C MET A 239 17.28 -4.85 16.28
N THR A 240 16.57 -5.97 16.46
CA THR A 240 16.60 -7.09 15.51
C THR A 240 16.09 -6.67 14.14
N TRP A 241 15.00 -5.93 14.11
CA TRP A 241 14.43 -5.37 12.88
C TRP A 241 15.37 -4.40 12.16
N PHE A 242 16.03 -3.52 12.92
CA PHE A 242 17.04 -2.61 12.36
C PHE A 242 18.20 -3.39 11.71
N THR A 243 18.62 -4.50 12.32
CA THR A 243 19.66 -5.38 11.77
C THR A 243 19.21 -6.03 10.46
N ILE A 244 17.97 -6.53 10.41
CA ILE A 244 17.37 -7.10 9.18
C ILE A 244 17.31 -6.04 8.08
N PHE A 245 16.89 -4.82 8.41
CA PHE A 245 16.80 -3.71 7.45
C PHE A 245 18.17 -3.30 6.87
N ILE A 246 19.22 -3.27 7.69
CA ILE A 246 20.58 -3.03 7.19
C ILE A 246 21.01 -4.16 6.25
N PHE A 247 20.75 -5.42 6.63
CA PHE A 247 21.10 -6.56 5.81
C PHE A 247 20.40 -6.51 4.45
N GLU A 248 19.13 -6.12 4.43
CA GLU A 248 18.37 -5.89 3.19
C GLU A 248 19.06 -4.89 2.27
N ILE A 249 19.43 -3.73 2.82
CA ILE A 249 20.12 -2.68 2.04
C ILE A 249 21.39 -3.24 1.41
N VAL A 250 22.17 -4.01 2.18
CA VAL A 250 23.41 -4.62 1.69
C VAL A 250 23.13 -5.66 0.59
N VAL A 251 22.11 -6.51 0.74
CA VAL A 251 21.73 -7.50 -0.26
C VAL A 251 21.34 -6.81 -1.57
N ASP A 252 20.51 -5.77 -1.51
CA ASP A 252 20.10 -5.00 -2.69
C ASP A 252 21.29 -4.33 -3.39
N TRP A 253 22.28 -3.85 -2.63
CA TRP A 253 23.50 -3.31 -3.22
C TRP A 253 24.24 -4.38 -4.01
N ILE A 254 24.39 -5.57 -3.43
CA ILE A 254 25.04 -6.71 -4.09
C ILE A 254 24.23 -7.15 -5.31
N LYS A 255 22.90 -7.21 -5.20
CA LYS A 255 21.94 -7.56 -6.26
C LYS A 255 22.11 -6.63 -7.46
N HIS A 256 21.90 -5.33 -7.28
CA HIS A 256 22.01 -4.37 -8.37
C HIS A 256 23.43 -4.22 -8.92
N SER A 257 24.47 -4.31 -8.09
CA SER A 257 25.86 -4.25 -8.55
C SER A 257 26.22 -5.46 -9.43
N SER A 258 25.78 -6.65 -9.02
CA SER A 258 25.99 -7.89 -9.78
C SER A 258 25.22 -7.88 -11.08
N THR A 259 23.94 -7.48 -11.06
CA THR A 259 23.11 -7.39 -12.26
C THR A 259 23.65 -6.33 -13.24
N ALA A 260 24.12 -5.18 -12.74
CA ALA A 260 24.76 -4.15 -13.58
C ALA A 260 26.02 -4.68 -14.27
N LYS A 261 26.88 -5.39 -13.53
CA LYS A 261 28.11 -5.99 -14.06
C LYS A 261 27.82 -7.08 -15.08
N PHE A 262 26.89 -7.99 -14.77
CA PHE A 262 26.56 -9.14 -15.62
C PHE A 262 25.92 -8.72 -16.96
N ASN A 263 25.10 -7.65 -16.95
CA ASN A 263 24.44 -7.14 -18.15
C ASN A 263 25.23 -6.03 -18.88
N GLY A 264 26.45 -5.70 -18.42
CA GLY A 264 27.28 -4.66 -19.03
C GLY A 264 26.64 -3.25 -19.00
N MET A 265 25.76 -2.98 -18.03
CA MET A 265 25.02 -1.73 -17.97
C MET A 265 25.87 -0.60 -17.40
N LYS A 266 25.89 0.54 -18.09
CA LYS A 266 26.49 1.77 -17.53
C LYS A 266 25.64 2.25 -16.36
N TYR A 267 26.29 2.70 -15.28
CA TYR A 267 25.64 3.28 -14.10
C TYR A 267 24.66 4.42 -14.44
N VAL A 268 24.89 5.11 -15.56
CA VAL A 268 24.04 6.19 -16.10
C VAL A 268 22.60 5.72 -16.36
N ALA A 269 22.38 4.43 -16.61
CA ALA A 269 21.05 3.87 -16.81
C ALA A 269 20.11 4.08 -15.61
N TYR A 270 20.63 4.03 -14.38
CA TYR A 270 19.87 4.29 -13.16
C TYR A 270 19.45 5.77 -13.01
N ASN A 271 20.21 6.70 -13.63
CA ASN A 271 19.79 8.10 -13.67
C ASN A 271 18.56 8.26 -14.58
N SER A 272 18.51 7.54 -15.70
CA SER A 272 17.32 7.52 -16.57
C SER A 272 16.08 7.02 -15.83
N PHE A 273 16.22 5.99 -15.00
CA PHE A 273 15.14 5.50 -14.13
C PHE A 273 14.66 6.57 -13.14
N SER A 274 15.61 7.26 -12.50
CA SER A 274 15.28 8.33 -11.55
C SER A 274 14.54 9.48 -12.24
N LEU A 275 14.93 9.80 -13.48
CA LEU A 275 14.25 10.82 -14.30
C LEU A 275 12.83 10.41 -14.69
N VAL A 276 12.58 9.14 -15.03
CA VAL A 276 11.23 8.64 -15.32
C VAL A 276 10.32 8.81 -14.10
N ILE A 277 10.76 8.34 -12.93
CA ILE A 277 10.01 8.48 -11.67
C ILE A 277 9.77 9.95 -11.32
N SER A 278 10.78 10.79 -11.48
CA SER A 278 10.65 12.23 -11.17
C SER A 278 9.63 12.91 -12.08
N ARG A 279 9.59 12.55 -13.37
CA ARG A 279 8.58 13.05 -14.30
C ARG A 279 7.17 12.57 -13.92
N ASP A 280 7.03 11.30 -13.58
CA ASP A 280 5.75 10.73 -13.15
C ASP A 280 5.26 11.38 -11.84
N LEU A 281 6.15 11.68 -10.90
CA LEU A 281 5.83 12.41 -9.68
C LEU A 281 5.33 13.83 -9.97
N VAL A 282 6.00 14.56 -10.87
CA VAL A 282 5.56 15.91 -11.27
C VAL A 282 4.22 15.85 -12.03
N ALA A 283 4.04 14.87 -12.90
CA ALA A 283 2.77 14.66 -13.61
C ALA A 283 1.62 14.35 -12.63
N SER A 284 1.88 13.51 -11.63
CA SER A 284 0.93 13.17 -10.58
C SER A 284 0.52 14.40 -9.75
N LYS A 285 1.46 15.30 -9.42
CA LYS A 285 1.15 16.55 -8.70
C LYS A 285 0.35 17.55 -9.54
N LYS A 286 0.56 17.60 -10.85
CA LYS A 286 -0.21 18.47 -11.77
C LYS A 286 -1.63 17.97 -12.01
N HIS A 287 -1.81 16.65 -12.07
CA HIS A 287 -3.11 16.00 -12.20
C HIS A 287 -3.58 15.50 -10.82
N LEU A 288 -3.74 16.40 -9.85
CA LEU A 288 -4.18 16.12 -8.47
C LEU A 288 -5.57 15.43 -8.36
N SER A 289 -6.15 15.01 -9.47
CA SER A 289 -7.55 14.67 -9.58
C SER A 289 -7.85 13.84 -10.84
N THR A 290 -7.30 12.63 -10.97
CA THR A 290 -7.86 11.68 -11.94
C THR A 290 -7.75 10.24 -11.45
N THR A 291 -8.89 9.72 -11.00
CA THR A 291 -9.34 8.33 -11.25
C THR A 291 -8.56 7.17 -10.65
N SER A 292 -7.96 7.28 -9.47
CA SER A 292 -7.42 6.08 -8.83
C SER A 292 -7.71 5.99 -7.34
N ILE A 293 -8.53 4.99 -7.00
CA ILE A 293 -8.67 4.48 -5.64
C ILE A 293 -7.39 3.67 -5.36
N GLY A 294 -6.86 3.69 -4.14
CA GLY A 294 -5.68 2.90 -3.77
C GLY A 294 -4.31 3.50 -4.12
N GLY A 295 -4.25 4.77 -4.54
CA GLY A 295 -3.00 5.53 -4.70
C GLY A 295 -2.88 6.20 -6.08
N SER A 296 -1.92 7.10 -6.22
CA SER A 296 -1.61 7.81 -7.46
C SER A 296 -1.06 6.90 -8.56
N ASN A 297 -1.04 7.39 -9.80
CA ASN A 297 -0.46 6.65 -10.94
C ASN A 297 1.01 6.28 -10.72
N ILE A 298 1.75 7.04 -9.90
CA ILE A 298 3.11 6.68 -9.53
C ILE A 298 3.12 5.47 -8.58
N SER A 299 2.23 5.40 -7.58
CA SER A 299 2.09 4.24 -6.70
C SER A 299 1.83 2.95 -7.48
N LYS A 300 0.98 3.03 -8.51
CA LYS A 300 0.68 1.89 -9.41
C LYS A 300 1.91 1.45 -10.19
N ARG A 301 2.67 2.39 -10.74
CA ARG A 301 3.92 2.07 -11.46
C ARG A 301 4.94 1.42 -10.54
N LEU A 302 4.98 1.83 -9.27
CA LEU A 302 5.86 1.24 -8.26
C LEU A 302 5.40 -0.15 -7.82
N GLY A 303 4.13 -0.52 -8.04
CA GLY A 303 3.55 -1.75 -7.54
C GLY A 303 3.10 -1.65 -6.07
N PHE A 304 2.97 -0.44 -5.53
CA PHE A 304 2.60 -0.22 -4.14
C PHE A 304 1.09 -0.05 -3.99
N VAL A 305 0.46 -1.02 -3.32
CA VAL A 305 -0.98 -0.99 -3.03
C VAL A 305 -1.21 -0.46 -1.63
N THR A 306 -1.50 0.83 -1.55
CA THR A 306 -1.50 1.59 -0.29
C THR A 306 -2.66 1.21 0.65
N LEU A 307 -3.86 0.92 0.11
CA LEU A 307 -5.09 0.73 0.91
C LEU A 307 -5.04 -0.45 1.89
N PRO A 308 -4.71 -1.70 1.49
CA PRO A 308 -4.60 -2.82 2.43
C PRO A 308 -3.49 -2.60 3.46
N MET A 309 -2.38 -1.97 3.05
CA MET A 309 -1.28 -1.61 3.93
C MET A 309 -1.72 -0.59 4.99
N GLY A 310 -2.46 0.44 4.58
CA GLY A 310 -3.06 1.43 5.47
C GLY A 310 -4.01 0.78 6.48
N ALA A 311 -4.90 -0.09 6.02
CA ALA A 311 -5.84 -0.82 6.88
C ALA A 311 -5.11 -1.73 7.90
N PHE A 312 -4.06 -2.41 7.47
CA PHE A 312 -3.18 -3.20 8.36
C PHE A 312 -2.54 -2.33 9.44
N VAL A 313 -1.96 -1.17 9.09
CA VAL A 313 -1.33 -0.27 10.06
C VAL A 313 -2.36 0.28 11.05
N VAL A 314 -3.54 0.70 10.59
CA VAL A 314 -4.64 1.13 11.48
C VAL A 314 -5.01 0.02 12.47
N ARG A 315 -5.16 -1.21 11.97
CA ARG A 315 -5.50 -2.37 12.80
C ARG A 315 -4.44 -2.66 13.87
N MET A 316 -3.16 -2.56 13.53
CA MET A 316 -2.04 -2.80 14.45
C MET A 316 -1.87 -1.69 15.48
N LEU A 317 -2.03 -0.43 15.05
CA LEU A 317 -1.91 0.74 15.92
C LEU A 317 -3.17 0.98 16.77
N GLY A 318 -4.33 0.44 16.40
CA GLY A 318 -5.61 0.75 17.05
C GLY A 318 -5.62 0.51 18.57
N SER A 319 -5.01 -0.58 19.04
CA SER A 319 -4.90 -0.85 20.49
C SER A 319 -3.96 0.12 21.20
N PHE A 320 -2.89 0.55 20.53
CA PHE A 320 -1.96 1.56 21.04
C PHE A 320 -2.63 2.94 21.09
N ILE A 321 -3.30 3.35 20.02
CA ILE A 321 -4.01 4.63 19.93
C ILE A 321 -5.10 4.72 20.98
N TRP A 322 -5.89 3.67 21.20
CA TRP A 322 -6.94 3.65 22.23
C TRP A 322 -6.38 3.74 23.65
N SER A 323 -5.12 3.32 23.85
CA SER A 323 -4.44 3.42 25.15
C SER A 323 -3.85 4.80 25.45
N LEU A 324 -3.76 5.68 24.45
CA LEU A 324 -3.20 7.02 24.62
C LEU A 324 -4.21 7.96 25.31
N PRO A 325 -3.74 8.92 26.13
CA PRO A 325 -4.61 9.94 26.68
C PRO A 325 -5.23 10.78 25.57
N TYR A 326 -6.46 11.25 25.77
CA TYR A 326 -7.20 12.07 24.78
C TYR A 326 -6.42 13.29 24.28
N THR A 327 -5.58 13.89 25.13
CA THR A 327 -4.71 15.03 24.74
C THR A 327 -3.68 14.67 23.68
N HIS A 328 -3.12 13.46 23.73
CA HIS A 328 -2.13 12.99 22.77
C HIS A 328 -2.79 12.56 21.47
N ILE A 329 -3.99 11.99 21.53
CA ILE A 329 -4.80 11.70 20.34
C ILE A 329 -5.15 12.99 19.61
N LEU A 330 -5.58 14.02 20.35
CA LEU A 330 -5.90 15.33 19.78
C LEU A 330 -4.65 16.02 19.18
N LEU A 331 -3.49 15.88 19.83
CA LEU A 331 -2.21 16.35 19.28
C LEU A 331 -1.82 15.59 18.01
N LEU A 332 -1.99 14.27 17.96
CA LEU A 332 -1.70 13.46 16.77
C LEU A 332 -2.61 13.86 15.61
N ILE A 333 -3.91 14.04 15.87
CA ILE A 333 -4.86 14.55 14.87
C ILE A 333 -4.42 15.94 14.42
N ALA A 334 -4.13 16.86 15.34
CA ALA A 334 -3.67 18.21 15.00
C ALA A 334 -2.38 18.19 14.17
N LEU A 335 -1.39 17.35 14.52
CA LEU A 335 -0.16 17.16 13.75
C LEU A 335 -0.45 16.59 12.35
N MET A 336 -1.35 15.63 12.23
CA MET A 336 -1.78 15.10 10.93
C MET A 336 -2.44 16.16 10.05
N PHE A 337 -3.15 17.12 10.65
CA PHE A 337 -3.69 18.28 9.93
C PHE A 337 -2.63 19.33 9.58
N LEU A 338 -1.54 19.43 10.36
CA LEU A 338 -0.48 20.44 10.21
C LEU A 338 0.67 20.00 9.28
N MET A 339 0.82 18.70 9.04
CA MET A 339 1.92 18.11 8.26
C MET A 339 1.84 18.34 6.73
N LYS A 340 0.96 19.20 6.23
CA LYS A 340 0.94 19.60 4.80
C LYS A 340 0.68 21.09 4.61
#